data_AF-A0A2V5TPT5-F1
#
_entry.id   AF-A0A2V5TPT5-F1
#
_cell.length_a   1.000
_cell.length_b   1.000
_cell.length_c   1.000
_cell.angle_alpha   90.00
_cell.angle_beta   90.00
_cell.angle_gamma   90.00
#
_symmetry.space_group_name_H-M   'P 1'
#
loop_
_entity.id
_entity.type
_entity.pdbx_description
1 polymer ?
#
loop_
_entity_poly.entity_id
_entity_poly.type
_entity_poly.pdbx_seq_one_letter_code
_entity_poly.pdbx_strand_id
1 'polypeptide(L)'
;MNRLKCHVRKGDHVEVISGNFRGSSGKILAVFPQKQRVLVEGVRIIKKHLRKSQDNPSGKIAEREGPIHISNVKLIERDGKPVKAAESKAKKDKKKS
;
A
#
# COMPACT_ATOMS: atom_id res chain seq x y z
N MET A 1 -17.02 11.12 19.19
CA MET A 1 -16.73 10.79 17.78
C MET A 1 -16.37 9.32 17.67
N ASN A 2 -17.15 8.54 16.92
CA ASN A 2 -16.96 7.09 16.84
C ASN A 2 -15.74 6.78 15.95
N ARG A 3 -14.68 6.20 16.53
CA ARG A 3 -13.46 5.85 15.78
C ARG A 3 -13.73 4.56 15.01
N LEU A 4 -13.80 4.66 13.68
CA LEU A 4 -13.88 3.48 12.80
C LEU A 4 -12.71 2.54 13.11
N LYS A 5 -13.01 1.29 13.44
CA LYS A 5 -12.03 0.28 13.84
C LYS A 5 -11.36 -0.30 12.59
N CYS A 6 -10.12 0.08 12.35
CA CYS A 6 -9.27 -0.52 11.31
C CYS A 6 -8.26 -1.47 11.96
N HIS A 7 -7.96 -2.59 11.29
CA HIS A 7 -6.97 -3.56 11.78
C HIS A 7 -5.50 -3.08 11.58
N VAL A 8 -5.30 -2.12 10.67
CA VAL A 8 -4.03 -1.49 10.30
C VAL A 8 -3.98 0.00 10.64
N ARG A 9 -2.77 0.51 10.82
CA ARG A 9 -2.44 1.91 11.13
C ARG A 9 -1.35 2.44 10.19
N LYS A 10 -1.19 3.77 10.15
CA LYS A 10 -0.07 4.41 9.43
C LYS A 10 1.25 3.94 10.05
N GLY A 11 2.19 3.52 9.20
CA GLY A 11 3.49 3.03 9.62
C GLY A 11 3.60 1.52 9.80
N ASP A 12 2.48 0.78 9.80
CA ASP A 12 2.49 -0.68 9.81
C ASP A 12 3.09 -1.24 8.51
N HIS A 13 3.79 -2.38 8.60
CA HIS A 13 4.25 -3.15 7.45
C HIS A 13 3.20 -4.21 7.09
N VAL A 14 2.75 -4.17 5.84
CA VAL A 14 1.68 -5.03 5.34
C VAL A 14 2.05 -5.70 4.03
N GLU A 15 1.43 -6.85 3.79
CA GLU A 15 1.46 -7.55 2.50
C GLU A 15 0.07 -7.57 1.89
N VAL A 16 0.02 -7.43 0.57
CA VAL A 16 -1.22 -7.57 -0.19
C VAL A 16 -1.54 -9.04 -0.41
N ILE A 17 -2.68 -9.49 0.10
CA ILE A 17 -3.12 -10.89 0.02
C ILE A 17 -3.92 -11.20 -1.25
N SER A 18 -4.52 -10.19 -1.88
CA SER A 18 -5.45 -10.37 -3.00
C SER A 18 -5.42 -9.21 -4.00
N GLY A 19 -5.83 -9.51 -5.24
CA GLY A 19 -5.82 -8.57 -6.37
C GLY A 19 -4.54 -8.60 -7.19
N ASN A 20 -4.39 -7.62 -8.10
CA ASN A 20 -3.31 -7.58 -9.08
C ASN A 20 -1.91 -7.44 -8.47
N PHE A 21 -1.82 -6.93 -7.25
CA PHE A 21 -0.55 -6.69 -6.54
C PHE A 21 -0.33 -7.70 -5.40
N ARG A 22 -0.93 -8.90 -5.49
CA ARG A 22 -0.78 -9.95 -4.49
C ARG A 22 0.70 -10.35 -4.31
N GLY A 23 1.14 -10.47 -3.06
CA GLY A 23 2.52 -10.81 -2.68
C GLY A 23 3.45 -9.61 -2.57
N SER A 24 3.01 -8.42 -2.99
CA SER A 24 3.75 -7.18 -2.71
C SER A 24 3.60 -6.80 -1.25
N SER A 25 4.72 -6.43 -0.63
CA SER A 25 4.78 -5.90 0.74
C SER A 25 5.27 -4.47 0.75
N GLY A 26 4.87 -3.71 1.76
CA GLY A 26 5.25 -2.31 1.89
C GLY A 26 4.72 -1.68 3.18
N LYS A 27 5.15 -0.44 3.42
CA LYS A 27 4.72 0.34 4.59
C LYS A 27 3.45 1.13 4.28
N ILE A 28 2.57 1.26 5.26
CA ILE A 28 1.37 2.10 5.10
C ILE A 28 1.75 3.58 5.24
N LEU A 29 1.56 4.35 4.16
CA LEU A 29 1.76 5.80 4.12
C LEU A 29 0.58 6.57 4.72
N ALA A 30 -0.65 6.12 4.41
CA ALA A 30 -1.87 6.73 4.90
C ALA A 30 -3.02 5.72 4.99
N VAL A 31 -3.93 5.96 5.93
CA VAL A 31 -5.16 5.18 6.09
C VAL A 31 -6.32 6.14 5.91
N PHE A 32 -7.32 5.72 5.13
CA PHE A 32 -8.58 6.42 4.92
C PHE A 32 -9.73 5.56 5.47
N PRO A 33 -10.01 5.59 6.79
CA PRO A 33 -11.00 4.72 7.41
C PRO A 33 -12.40 4.87 6.81
N GLN A 34 -12.82 6.11 6.52
CA GLN A 34 -14.11 6.42 5.92
C GLN A 34 -14.32 5.77 4.55
N LYS A 35 -13.24 5.60 3.78
CA LYS A 35 -13.26 5.00 2.45
C LYS A 35 -12.85 3.53 2.45
N GLN A 36 -12.54 2.98 3.63
CA GLN A 36 -11.96 1.64 3.80
C GLN A 36 -10.73 1.38 2.92
N ARG A 37 -9.88 2.41 2.73
CA ARG A 37 -8.69 2.32 1.87
C ARG A 37 -7.40 2.68 2.60
N VAL A 38 -6.29 2.14 2.10
CA VAL A 38 -4.92 2.39 2.57
C VAL A 38 -4.00 2.71 1.40
N LEU A 39 -3.04 3.59 1.61
CA LEU A 39 -1.91 3.80 0.69
C LEU A 39 -0.73 2.99 1.21
N VAL A 40 -0.20 2.11 0.35
CA VAL A 40 0.95 1.27 0.65
C VAL A 40 2.09 1.70 -0.27
N GLU A 41 3.26 1.93 0.31
CA GLU A 41 4.47 2.34 -0.41
C GLU A 41 4.87 1.29 -1.47
N GLY A 42 5.18 1.75 -2.68
CA GLY A 42 5.65 0.89 -3.77
C GLY A 42 4.58 -0.04 -4.37
N VAL A 43 3.33 0.03 -3.89
CA VAL A 43 2.24 -0.82 -4.38
C VAL A 43 1.19 0.01 -5.11
N ARG A 44 0.66 -0.53 -6.22
CA ARG A 44 -0.36 0.12 -7.05
C ARG A 44 0.08 1.49 -7.57
N ILE A 45 1.20 1.54 -8.29
CA ILE A 45 1.69 2.79 -8.89
C ILE A 45 0.76 3.21 -10.04
N ILE A 46 0.25 4.44 -9.97
CA ILE A 46 -0.62 5.05 -10.97
C ILE A 46 0.14 6.19 -11.63
N LYS A 47 0.19 6.18 -12.96
CA LYS A 47 0.70 7.30 -13.76
C LYS A 47 -0.39 8.34 -13.92
N LYS A 48 -0.17 9.54 -13.37
CA LYS A 48 -1.09 10.67 -13.49
C LYS A 48 -0.46 11.78 -14.31
N HIS A 49 -1.10 12.11 -15.43
CA HIS A 49 -0.75 13.26 -16.25
C HIS A 49 -1.14 14.55 -15.51
N LEU A 50 -0.15 15.34 -15.13
CA LEU A 50 -0.36 16.66 -14.54
C LEU A 50 -0.36 17.71 -15.66
N ARG A 51 -1.40 18.54 -15.68
CA ARG A 51 -1.45 19.71 -16.56
C ARG A 51 -0.32 20.66 -16.20
N LYS A 52 0.11 21.46 -17.18
CA LYS A 52 1.12 22.51 -16.99
C LYS A 52 0.65 23.44 -15.85
N SER A 53 1.53 23.70 -14.91
CA SER A 53 1.31 24.63 -13.79
C SER A 53 2.56 25.51 -13.63
N GLN A 54 2.47 26.57 -12.81
CA GLN A 54 3.62 27.43 -12.54
C GLN A 54 4.83 26.65 -12.00
N ASP A 55 4.58 25.65 -11.15
CA ASP A 55 5.62 24.74 -10.64
C ASP A 55 6.10 23.69 -11.66
N ASN A 56 5.33 23.43 -12.72
CA ASN A 56 5.63 22.42 -13.74
C ASN A 56 5.31 22.96 -15.15
N PRO A 57 6.12 23.87 -15.70
CA PRO A 57 5.83 24.57 -16.95
C PRO A 57 5.75 23.62 -18.17
N SER A 58 6.50 22.53 -18.17
CA SER A 58 6.47 21.52 -19.24
C SER A 58 5.35 20.48 -19.08
N GLY A 59 4.62 20.47 -17.96
CA GLY A 59 3.78 19.35 -17.55
C GLY A 59 4.63 18.15 -17.11
N LYS A 60 4.06 17.25 -16.31
CA LYS A 60 4.78 16.07 -15.79
C LYS A 60 3.87 14.85 -15.71
N ILE A 61 4.41 13.69 -16.08
CA ILE A 61 3.80 12.41 -15.73
C ILE A 61 4.28 12.08 -14.32
N ALA A 62 3.40 12.26 -13.34
CA ALA A 62 3.71 11.95 -11.95
C ALA A 62 3.29 10.51 -11.65
N GLU A 63 4.19 9.74 -11.05
CA GLU A 63 3.89 8.44 -10.48
C GLU A 63 3.42 8.65 -9.03
N ARG A 64 2.29 8.06 -8.67
CA ARG A 64 1.73 8.12 -7.32
C ARG A 64 1.18 6.76 -6.94
N GLU A 65 1.30 6.43 -5.66
CA GLU A 65 0.71 5.23 -5.10
C GLU A 65 -0.82 5.33 -5.12
N GLY A 66 -1.44 4.21 -5.48
CA GLY A 66 -2.87 4.06 -5.55
C GLY A 66 -3.41 3.46 -4.26
N PRO A 67 -4.62 3.86 -3.84
CA PRO A 67 -5.22 3.33 -2.63
C PRO A 67 -5.66 1.87 -2.82
N ILE A 68 -5.44 1.00 -1.84
CA ILE A 68 -5.84 -0.41 -1.80
C ILE A 68 -6.92 -0.59 -0.73
N HIS A 69 -7.83 -1.55 -0.92
CA HIS A 69 -8.87 -1.82 0.08
C HIS A 69 -8.27 -2.48 1.33
N ILE A 70 -8.76 -2.10 2.52
CA ILE A 70 -8.23 -2.59 3.82
C ILE A 70 -8.35 -4.11 3.97
N SER A 71 -9.34 -4.75 3.33
CA SER A 71 -9.48 -6.22 3.37
C SER A 71 -8.40 -6.96 2.59
N ASN A 72 -7.73 -6.29 1.65
CA ASN A 72 -6.76 -6.92 0.74
C ASN A 72 -5.33 -6.82 1.28
N VAL A 73 -5.16 -6.27 2.48
CA VAL A 73 -3.86 -6.16 3.14
C VAL A 73 -3.85 -6.96 4.44
N LYS A 74 -2.73 -7.62 4.71
CA LYS A 74 -2.47 -8.37 5.93
C LYS A 74 -1.30 -7.71 6.66
N LEU A 75 -1.48 -7.50 7.96
CA LEU A 75 -0.42 -7.00 8.84
C LEU A 75 0.67 -8.05 9.00
N ILE A 76 1.91 -7.70 8.66
CA ILE A 76 3.09 -8.55 8.86
C ILE A 76 3.80 -8.11 10.14
N GLU A 77 4.08 -6.82 10.25
CA GLU A 77 4.83 -6.27 11.37
C GLU A 77 4.20 -4.99 11.88
N ARG A 78 4.23 -4.83 13.20
CA ARG A 78 3.86 -3.60 13.89
C ARG A 78 4.98 -3.26 14.85
N ASP A 79 5.51 -2.05 14.73
CA ASP A 79 6.58 -1.53 15.60
C ASP A 79 7.82 -2.46 15.67
N GLY A 80 8.21 -3.04 14.53
CA GLY A 80 9.35 -3.96 14.43
C GLY A 80 9.13 -5.34 15.04
N LYS A 81 7.91 -5.63 15.52
CA LYS A 81 7.54 -6.96 16.01
C LYS A 81 6.75 -7.69 14.93
N PRO A 82 7.18 -8.90 14.52
CA PRO A 82 6.38 -9.72 13.63
C PRO A 82 5.08 -10.07 14.34
N VAL A 83 3.96 -9.74 13.72
CA VAL A 83 2.65 -10.15 14.17
C VAL A 83 2.57 -11.63 13.80
N LYS A 84 2.75 -12.51 14.80
CA LYS A 84 2.76 -13.97 14.68
C LYS A 84 1.85 -14.45 13.55
N ALA A 85 2.44 -14.62 12.36
CA ALA A 85 1.76 -15.15 11.21
C ALA A 85 2.09 -16.63 11.20
N ALA A 86 1.05 -17.45 11.38
CA ALA A 86 1.09 -18.85 10.97
C ALA A 86 1.68 -18.92 9.56
N GLU A 87 2.78 -19.66 9.46
CA GLU A 87 3.54 -20.09 8.29
C GLU A 87 2.91 -19.74 6.92
N SER A 88 3.15 -18.53 6.42
CA SER A 88 2.93 -18.25 4.99
C SER A 88 4.29 -18.18 4.31
N LYS A 89 4.63 -19.33 3.70
CA LYS A 89 5.80 -19.63 2.89
C LYS A 89 6.28 -18.41 2.10
N ALA A 90 7.53 -18.01 2.33
CA ALA A 90 8.27 -17.14 1.43
C ALA A 90 8.31 -17.79 0.04
N LYS A 91 7.40 -17.39 -0.84
CA LYS A 91 7.55 -17.66 -2.28
C LYS A 91 8.62 -16.74 -2.81
N LYS A 92 9.85 -17.25 -2.82
CA LYS A 92 10.86 -16.90 -3.83
C LYS A 92 10.27 -17.22 -5.22
N ASP A 93 9.85 -16.21 -5.95
CA ASP A 93 9.74 -16.21 -7.41
C ASP A 93 10.59 -15.02 -7.87
N LYS A 94 11.89 -15.14 -8.17
CA LYS A 94 12.56 -15.73 -9.35
C LYS A 94 11.98 -15.26 -10.71
N LYS A 95 12.81 -14.47 -11.42
CA LYS A 95 12.83 -14.17 -12.88
C LYS A 95 11.67 -13.30 -13.40
N LYS A 96 11.82 -12.39 -14.38
CA LYS A 96 12.73 -12.35 -15.54
C LYS A 96 12.66 -10.96 -16.20
N SER A 97 13.78 -10.24 -16.36
CA SER A 97 14.26 -9.58 -17.59
C SER A 97 15.61 -8.94 -17.30
#